data_AF-A0A964K5M8-F1
#
_entry.id   AF-A0A964K5M8-F1
#
_cell.length_a   1.000
_cell.length_b   1.000
_cell.length_c   1.000
_cell.angle_alpha   90.00
_cell.angle_beta   90.00
_cell.angle_gamma   90.00
#
_symmetry.space_group_name_H-M   'P 1'
#
loop_
_entity.id
_entity.type
_entity.pdbx_description
1 polymer ?
#
loop_
_entity_poly.entity_id
_entity_poly.type
_entity_poly.pdbx_seq_one_letter_code
_entity_poly.pdbx_strand_id
1 'polypeptide(L)'
;MTTATASTAQSHTAGLTIKTVLISTTLALALLLFGVLGWNGLSSWWDYRNSATAQQFDSGANRFIAGLFEVLMERLATNNGLQAADPAGSAILQEMETRRKAVRENFEPGLAALSQQDFPNKEALLRDLKSALDKANQFRAQADQALKQPRAQRDEQLVKTFVPVITDSVNAALKVWFSALHSAAAADPVLARYATIKELGWRLRDVAGTERGLVAGAIAAAAPMTPAQIAGSDDVRSRVNLLWRQL
;
A
#
# COMPACT_ATOMS: atom_id res chain seq x y z
N MET A 1 80.37 56.02 -46.56
CA MET A 1 80.98 55.72 -45.25
C MET A 1 80.26 56.63 -44.25
N THR A 2 79.53 56.19 -43.22
CA THR A 2 79.67 54.96 -42.43
C THR A 2 78.34 54.73 -41.67
N THR A 3 77.74 53.55 -41.92
CA THR A 3 76.89 52.70 -41.06
C THR A 3 75.85 53.30 -40.11
N ALA A 4 74.57 53.04 -40.44
CA ALA A 4 73.44 53.06 -39.51
C ALA A 4 73.40 51.78 -38.66
N THR A 5 73.21 51.92 -37.35
CA THR A 5 73.01 50.83 -36.39
C THR A 5 71.52 50.58 -36.18
N ALA A 6 71.03 49.44 -36.66
CA ALA A 6 69.67 48.97 -36.40
C ALA A 6 69.56 48.42 -34.98
N SER A 7 68.64 48.97 -34.19
CA SER A 7 68.27 48.46 -32.86
C SER A 7 67.28 47.31 -33.02
N THR A 8 67.70 46.10 -32.70
CA THR A 8 66.84 44.91 -32.66
C THR A 8 66.10 44.84 -31.33
N ALA A 9 64.78 45.11 -31.36
CA ALA A 9 63.90 44.85 -30.24
C ALA A 9 63.72 43.33 -30.06
N GLN A 10 64.28 42.78 -28.97
CA GLN A 10 64.01 41.41 -28.54
C GLN A 10 62.55 41.29 -28.07
N SER A 11 61.72 40.63 -28.86
CA SER A 11 60.39 40.20 -28.41
C SER A 11 60.54 38.97 -27.52
N HIS A 12 60.44 39.14 -26.20
CA HIS A 12 60.31 38.04 -25.28
C HIS A 12 58.90 37.46 -25.39
N THR A 13 58.70 36.42 -26.20
CA THR A 13 57.54 35.55 -26.04
C THR A 13 57.71 34.79 -24.73
N ALA A 14 57.01 35.22 -23.68
CA ALA A 14 56.96 34.51 -22.40
C ALA A 14 56.26 33.15 -22.61
N GLY A 15 57.04 32.13 -22.96
CA GLY A 15 56.54 30.76 -23.08
C GLY A 15 56.14 30.23 -21.70
N LEU A 16 54.93 29.70 -21.57
CA LEU A 16 54.49 28.96 -20.40
C LEU A 16 55.49 27.83 -20.11
N THR A 17 56.03 27.78 -18.88
CA THR A 17 56.94 26.71 -18.49
C THR A 17 56.18 25.39 -18.37
N ILE A 18 56.83 24.27 -18.73
CA ILE A 18 56.26 22.91 -18.62
C ILE A 18 55.68 22.66 -17.21
N LYS A 19 56.35 23.18 -16.18
CA LYS A 19 55.92 23.08 -14.77
C LYS A 19 54.58 23.77 -14.52
N THR A 20 54.38 24.98 -15.06
CA THR A 20 53.12 25.71 -14.92
C THR A 20 51.97 24.99 -15.61
N VAL A 21 52.20 24.48 -16.82
CA VAL A 21 51.20 23.71 -17.56
C VAL A 21 50.82 22.45 -16.78
N LEU A 22 51.80 21.66 -16.33
CA LEU A 22 51.56 20.43 -15.58
C LEU A 22 50.76 20.70 -14.30
N ILE A 23 51.17 21.68 -13.49
CA ILE A 23 50.47 22.04 -12.24
C ILE A 23 49.04 22.50 -12.53
N SER A 24 48.83 23.35 -13.54
CA SER A 24 47.50 23.85 -13.90
C SER A 24 46.55 22.73 -14.32
N THR A 25 47.04 21.79 -15.14
CA THR A 25 46.26 20.63 -15.59
C THR A 25 45.96 19.69 -14.43
N THR A 26 46.94 19.40 -13.56
CA THR A 26 46.71 18.58 -12.37
C THR A 26 45.70 19.22 -11.42
N LEU A 27 45.78 20.54 -11.19
CA LEU A 27 44.83 21.26 -10.35
C LEU A 27 43.42 21.23 -10.96
N ALA A 28 43.30 21.46 -12.27
CA ALA A 28 42.03 21.41 -12.98
C ALA A 28 41.38 20.01 -12.88
N LEU A 29 42.16 18.94 -13.10
CA LEU A 29 41.69 17.57 -12.96
C LEU A 29 41.30 17.23 -11.51
N ALA A 30 42.08 17.70 -10.52
CA ALA A 30 41.76 17.52 -9.11
C ALA A 30 40.44 18.22 -8.75
N LEU A 31 40.24 19.47 -9.18
CA LEU A 31 39.00 20.21 -8.95
C LEU A 31 37.78 19.54 -9.61
N LEU A 32 37.93 19.05 -10.83
CA LEU A 32 36.87 18.28 -11.50
C LEU A 32 36.54 17.00 -10.74
N LEU A 33 37.56 16.27 -10.28
CA LEU A 33 37.37 15.06 -9.48
C LEU A 33 36.65 15.37 -8.16
N PHE A 34 37.07 16.42 -7.44
CA PHE A 34 36.40 16.85 -6.21
C PHE A 34 34.96 17.29 -6.48
N GLY A 35 34.69 17.98 -7.58
CA GLY A 35 33.35 18.35 -8.00
C GLY A 35 32.45 17.13 -8.24
N VAL A 36 32.94 16.15 -8.99
CA VAL A 36 32.19 14.90 -9.28
C VAL A 36 31.99 14.07 -8.01
N LEU A 37 33.01 13.89 -7.18
CA LEU A 37 32.90 13.14 -5.93
C LEU A 37 31.95 13.84 -4.94
N GLY A 38 32.02 15.17 -4.85
CA GLY A 38 31.10 15.96 -4.01
C GLY A 38 29.66 15.86 -4.48
N TRP A 39 29.42 15.97 -5.79
CA TRP A 39 28.10 15.78 -6.39
C TRP A 39 27.55 14.38 -6.15
N ASN A 40 28.35 13.34 -6.39
CA ASN A 40 27.95 11.95 -6.18
C ASN A 40 27.67 11.68 -4.70
N GLY A 41 28.50 12.20 -3.79
CA GLY A 41 28.29 12.06 -2.35
C GLY A 41 26.97 12.71 -1.89
N LEU A 42 26.68 13.92 -2.39
CA LEU A 42 25.41 14.61 -2.12
C LEU A 42 24.22 13.84 -2.71
N SER A 43 24.31 13.38 -3.96
CA SER A 43 23.26 12.58 -4.61
C SER A 43 22.98 11.30 -3.82
N SER A 44 24.02 10.52 -3.50
CA SER A 44 23.87 9.27 -2.73
C SER A 44 23.29 9.50 -1.34
N TRP A 45 23.57 10.63 -0.70
CA TRP A 45 22.96 10.98 0.57
C TRP A 45 21.46 11.26 0.45
N TRP A 46 21.05 11.99 -0.59
CA TRP A 46 19.63 12.22 -0.89
C TRP A 46 18.91 10.93 -1.25
N ASP A 47 19.51 10.09 -2.09
CA ASP A 47 18.96 8.78 -2.46
C ASP A 47 18.78 7.87 -1.24
N TYR A 48 19.75 7.86 -0.33
CA TYR A 48 19.66 7.14 0.93
C TYR A 48 18.51 7.65 1.81
N ARG A 49 18.38 8.97 1.99
CA ARG A 49 17.30 9.55 2.79
C ARG A 49 15.92 9.27 2.20
N ASN A 50 15.78 9.37 0.88
CA ASN A 50 14.53 9.07 0.18
C ASN A 50 14.17 7.59 0.34
N SER A 51 15.15 6.70 0.17
CA SER A 51 14.97 5.25 0.35
C SER A 51 14.57 4.89 1.78
N ALA A 52 15.21 5.49 2.78
CA ALA A 52 14.88 5.26 4.19
C ALA A 52 13.45 5.72 4.52
N THR A 53 13.03 6.87 3.99
CA THR A 53 11.67 7.39 4.17
C THR A 53 10.64 6.48 3.49
N ALA A 54 10.90 6.06 2.25
CA ALA A 54 10.05 5.13 1.52
C ALA A 54 9.92 3.77 2.25
N GLN A 55 11.01 3.25 2.81
CA GLN A 55 11.00 2.00 3.57
C GLN A 55 10.16 2.10 4.86
N GLN A 56 10.29 3.22 5.60
CA GLN A 56 9.49 3.45 6.80
C GLN A 56 8.00 3.53 6.48
N PHE A 57 7.64 4.27 5.42
CA PHE A 57 6.28 4.33 4.91
C PHE A 57 5.78 2.93 4.52
N ASP A 58 6.56 2.20 3.72
CA ASP A 58 6.17 0.88 3.20
C ASP A 58 5.92 -0.12 4.34
N SER A 59 6.75 -0.10 5.39
CA SER A 59 6.54 -0.93 6.57
C SER A 59 5.20 -0.65 7.25
N GLY A 60 4.85 0.62 7.42
CA GLY A 60 3.55 1.04 7.99
C GLY A 60 2.37 0.66 7.10
N ALA A 61 2.48 0.94 5.80
CA ALA A 61 1.47 0.61 4.80
C ALA A 61 1.23 -0.91 4.68
N ASN A 62 2.29 -1.72 4.76
CA ASN A 62 2.19 -3.17 4.73
C ASN A 62 1.57 -3.74 6.02
N ARG A 63 1.89 -3.16 7.19
CA ARG A 63 1.19 -3.52 8.44
C ARG A 63 -0.31 -3.20 8.35
N PHE A 64 -0.65 -2.02 7.86
CA PHE A 64 -2.05 -1.61 7.70
C PHE A 64 -2.83 -2.61 6.82
N ILE A 65 -2.30 -2.94 5.64
CA ILE A 65 -2.99 -3.82 4.70
C ILE A 65 -3.03 -5.29 5.19
N ALA A 66 -2.03 -5.73 5.96
CA ALA A 66 -2.05 -7.02 6.64
C ALA A 66 -3.15 -7.08 7.72
N GLY A 67 -3.26 -6.04 8.55
CA GLY A 67 -4.37 -5.93 9.50
C GLY A 67 -5.74 -5.89 8.81
N LEU A 68 -5.84 -5.20 7.68
CA LEU A 68 -7.08 -5.15 6.90
C LEU A 68 -7.45 -6.51 6.30
N PHE A 69 -6.47 -7.33 5.93
CA PHE A 69 -6.72 -8.71 5.51
C PHE A 69 -7.34 -9.54 6.65
N GLU A 70 -6.86 -9.37 7.88
CA GLU A 70 -7.43 -10.06 9.05
C GLU A 70 -8.87 -9.61 9.35
N VAL A 71 -9.25 -8.36 9.04
CA VAL A 71 -10.66 -7.91 9.08
C VAL A 71 -11.53 -8.72 8.10
N LEU A 72 -11.02 -9.03 6.91
CA LEU A 72 -11.76 -9.85 5.93
C LEU A 72 -11.91 -11.30 6.41
N MET A 73 -10.88 -11.84 7.07
CA MET A 73 -10.93 -13.18 7.65
C MET A 73 -11.89 -13.26 8.83
N GLU A 74 -11.87 -12.25 9.71
CA GLU A 74 -12.85 -12.09 10.79
C GLU A 74 -14.27 -12.03 10.22
N ARG A 75 -14.52 -11.15 9.23
CA ARG A 75 -15.83 -11.00 8.56
C ARG A 75 -16.37 -12.36 8.10
N LEU A 76 -15.50 -13.17 7.50
CA LEU A 76 -15.85 -14.51 7.03
C LEU A 76 -16.21 -15.43 8.20
N ALA A 77 -15.37 -15.53 9.23
CA ALA A 77 -15.61 -16.38 10.38
C ALA A 77 -16.92 -16.01 11.10
N THR A 78 -17.15 -14.71 11.31
CA THR A 78 -18.38 -14.20 11.93
C THR A 78 -19.60 -14.47 11.06
N ASN A 79 -19.53 -14.25 9.74
CA ASN A 79 -20.65 -14.54 8.85
C ASN A 79 -21.01 -16.04 8.86
N ASN A 80 -20.01 -16.93 8.81
CA ASN A 80 -20.26 -18.37 8.88
C ASN A 80 -20.96 -18.74 10.20
N GLY A 81 -20.51 -18.18 11.33
CA GLY A 81 -21.18 -18.36 12.62
C GLY A 81 -22.61 -17.81 12.64
N LEU A 82 -22.86 -16.65 12.03
CA LEU A 82 -24.18 -16.03 11.95
C LEU A 82 -25.15 -16.81 11.05
N GLN A 83 -24.66 -17.59 10.09
CA GLN A 83 -25.49 -18.42 9.21
C GLN A 83 -25.71 -19.83 9.77
N ALA A 84 -24.82 -20.34 10.62
CA ALA A 84 -24.93 -21.67 11.21
C ALA A 84 -26.19 -21.83 12.07
N ALA A 85 -26.82 -23.01 12.03
CA ALA A 85 -28.07 -23.31 12.75
C ALA A 85 -27.93 -23.16 14.28
N ASP A 86 -26.85 -23.73 14.82
CA ASP A 86 -26.58 -23.74 16.26
C ASP A 86 -25.84 -22.48 16.72
N PRO A 87 -25.87 -22.16 18.03
CA PRO A 87 -24.94 -21.21 18.63
C PRO A 87 -23.48 -21.50 18.22
N ALA A 88 -22.68 -20.46 18.05
CA ALA A 88 -21.30 -20.59 17.65
C ALA A 88 -20.48 -21.34 18.72
N GLY A 89 -19.85 -22.44 18.31
CA GLY A 89 -18.95 -23.21 19.17
C GLY A 89 -17.65 -22.46 19.47
N SER A 90 -16.91 -22.96 20.47
CA SER A 90 -15.65 -22.37 20.94
C SER A 90 -14.61 -22.18 19.83
N ALA A 91 -14.53 -23.10 18.86
CA ALA A 91 -13.59 -23.00 17.75
C ALA A 91 -13.85 -21.76 16.86
N ILE A 92 -15.12 -21.44 16.56
CA ILE A 92 -15.47 -20.25 15.76
C ILE A 92 -15.14 -18.98 16.54
N LEU A 93 -15.48 -18.94 17.83
CA LEU A 93 -15.21 -17.79 18.69
C LEU A 93 -13.69 -17.55 18.86
N GLN A 94 -12.91 -18.62 19.01
CA GLN A 94 -11.45 -18.53 19.09
C GLN A 94 -10.83 -18.07 17.78
N GLU A 95 -11.34 -18.53 16.64
CA GLU A 95 -10.91 -18.06 15.32
C GLU A 95 -11.19 -16.55 15.19
N MET A 96 -12.40 -16.10 15.51
CA MET A 96 -12.74 -14.67 15.50
C MET A 96 -11.81 -13.84 16.37
N GLU A 97 -11.52 -14.28 17.60
CA GLU A 97 -10.62 -13.56 18.49
C GLU A 97 -9.17 -13.55 17.99
N THR A 98 -8.71 -14.66 17.39
CA THR A 98 -7.38 -14.73 16.76
C THR A 98 -7.25 -13.69 15.65
N ARG A 99 -8.26 -13.56 14.78
CA ARG A 99 -8.29 -12.54 13.73
C ARG A 99 -8.33 -11.13 14.31
N ARG A 100 -9.21 -10.86 15.28
CA ARG A 100 -9.33 -9.55 15.94
C ARG A 100 -8.04 -9.14 16.65
N LYS A 101 -7.33 -10.07 17.26
CA LYS A 101 -6.00 -9.82 17.83
C LYS A 101 -5.02 -9.39 16.75
N ALA A 102 -4.95 -10.11 15.64
CA ALA A 102 -4.08 -9.75 14.54
C ALA A 102 -4.45 -8.40 13.89
N VAL A 103 -5.74 -8.06 13.85
CA VAL A 103 -6.20 -6.69 13.48
C VAL A 103 -5.58 -5.67 14.44
N ARG A 104 -5.75 -5.84 15.76
CA ARG A 104 -5.21 -4.88 16.76
C ARG A 104 -3.69 -4.70 16.68
N GLU A 105 -2.97 -5.77 16.37
CA GLU A 105 -1.51 -5.76 16.29
C GLU A 105 -0.97 -5.09 15.01
N ASN A 106 -1.78 -4.98 13.95
CA ASN A 106 -1.31 -4.55 12.64
C ASN A 106 -2.06 -3.31 12.09
N PHE A 107 -3.38 -3.25 12.26
CA PHE A 107 -4.23 -2.23 11.68
C PHE A 107 -4.02 -0.86 12.31
N GLU A 108 -4.22 -0.69 13.62
CA GLU A 108 -4.03 0.62 14.27
C GLU A 108 -2.58 1.14 14.15
N PRO A 109 -1.53 0.33 14.38
CA PRO A 109 -0.16 0.80 14.17
C PRO A 109 0.13 1.19 12.71
N GLY A 110 -0.40 0.44 11.75
CA GLY A 110 -0.31 0.77 10.33
C GLY A 110 -1.06 2.06 9.98
N LEU A 111 -2.26 2.25 10.52
CA LEU A 111 -3.07 3.46 10.30
C LEU A 111 -2.38 4.69 10.89
N ALA A 112 -1.77 4.55 12.07
CA ALA A 112 -0.99 5.61 12.68
C ALA A 112 0.18 6.03 11.78
N ALA A 113 0.89 5.08 11.18
CA ALA A 113 1.98 5.37 10.25
C ALA A 113 1.49 6.07 8.97
N LEU A 114 0.38 5.61 8.38
CA LEU A 114 -0.23 6.26 7.21
C LEU A 114 -0.69 7.69 7.53
N SER A 115 -1.25 7.90 8.72
CA SER A 115 -1.78 9.21 9.14
C SER A 115 -0.70 10.27 9.35
N GLN A 116 0.58 9.89 9.41
CA GLN A 116 1.70 10.85 9.43
C GLN A 116 2.06 11.38 8.04
N GLN A 117 1.60 10.73 6.97
CA GLN A 117 1.87 11.16 5.60
C GLN A 117 0.87 12.19 5.13
N ASP A 118 1.29 13.06 4.21
CA ASP A 118 0.39 13.93 3.48
C ASP A 118 -0.09 13.24 2.21
N PHE A 119 -1.40 13.27 1.98
CA PHE A 119 -2.03 12.72 0.81
C PHE A 119 -3.36 13.42 0.50
N PRO A 120 -3.84 13.39 -0.75
CA PRO A 120 -5.07 14.06 -1.16
C PRO A 120 -6.27 13.65 -0.31
N ASN A 121 -7.06 14.63 0.13
CA ASN A 121 -8.29 14.43 0.92
C ASN A 121 -8.12 13.70 2.26
N LYS A 122 -6.90 13.65 2.82
CA LYS A 122 -6.56 12.95 4.07
C LYS A 122 -7.60 13.10 5.17
N GLU A 123 -7.92 14.33 5.55
CA GLU A 123 -8.86 14.60 6.65
C GLU A 123 -10.25 14.03 6.40
N ALA A 124 -10.76 14.12 5.17
CA ALA A 124 -12.05 13.53 4.81
C ALA A 124 -11.98 12.00 4.85
N LEU A 125 -10.95 11.41 4.25
CA LEU A 125 -10.77 9.96 4.22
C LEU A 125 -10.61 9.34 5.61
N LEU A 126 -9.87 10.00 6.51
CA LEU A 126 -9.70 9.55 7.89
C LEU A 126 -10.99 9.66 8.71
N ARG A 127 -11.78 10.73 8.52
CA ARG A 127 -13.11 10.83 9.14
C ARG A 127 -14.08 9.77 8.64
N ASP A 128 -14.12 9.54 7.34
CA ASP A 128 -14.96 8.51 6.72
C ASP A 128 -14.58 7.11 7.23
N LEU A 129 -13.27 6.82 7.28
CA LEU A 129 -12.76 5.58 7.85
C LEU A 129 -13.18 5.42 9.32
N LYS A 130 -13.01 6.46 10.14
CA LYS A 130 -13.42 6.41 11.54
C LYS A 130 -14.91 6.09 11.69
N SER A 131 -15.77 6.79 10.95
CA SER A 131 -17.22 6.55 10.95
C SER A 131 -17.57 5.10 10.57
N ALA A 132 -16.93 4.59 9.51
CA ALA A 132 -17.16 3.22 9.04
C ALA A 132 -16.66 2.17 10.05
N LEU A 133 -15.53 2.41 10.72
CA LEU A 133 -15.01 1.55 11.78
C LEU A 133 -15.91 1.54 13.01
N ASP A 134 -16.39 2.71 13.43
CA ASP A 134 -17.31 2.84 14.57
C ASP A 134 -18.60 2.03 14.30
N LYS A 135 -19.16 2.14 13.09
CA LYS A 135 -20.32 1.35 12.66
C LYS A 135 -20.01 -0.16 12.60
N ALA A 136 -18.86 -0.54 12.05
CA ALA A 136 -18.42 -1.94 12.02
C ALA A 136 -18.28 -2.53 13.42
N ASN A 137 -17.76 -1.77 14.38
CA ASN A 137 -17.62 -2.20 15.77
C ASN A 137 -18.97 -2.38 16.47
N GLN A 138 -19.95 -1.53 16.19
CA GLN A 138 -21.33 -1.73 16.67
C GLN A 138 -21.90 -3.06 16.14
N PHE A 139 -21.72 -3.35 14.85
CA PHE A 139 -22.17 -4.58 14.23
C PHE A 139 -21.43 -5.83 14.74
N ARG A 140 -20.13 -5.73 15.03
CA ARG A 140 -19.38 -6.79 15.71
C ARG A 140 -19.97 -7.11 17.08
N ALA A 141 -20.25 -6.09 17.88
CA ALA A 141 -20.85 -6.29 19.20
C ALA A 141 -22.23 -6.95 19.12
N GLN A 142 -23.06 -6.56 18.15
CA GLN A 142 -24.35 -7.20 17.89
C GLN A 142 -24.19 -8.66 17.46
N ALA A 143 -23.25 -8.92 16.53
CA ALA A 143 -22.94 -10.27 16.08
C ALA A 143 -22.46 -11.15 17.23
N ASP A 144 -21.61 -10.65 18.13
CA ASP A 144 -21.10 -11.38 19.29
C ASP A 144 -22.22 -11.83 20.24
N GLN A 145 -23.30 -11.05 20.36
CA GLN A 145 -24.48 -11.47 21.13
C GLN A 145 -25.32 -12.48 20.35
N ALA A 146 -25.57 -12.23 19.07
CA ALA A 146 -26.39 -13.10 18.22
C ALA A 146 -25.76 -14.51 18.04
N LEU A 147 -24.44 -14.60 18.00
CA LEU A 147 -23.70 -15.86 17.89
C LEU A 147 -23.93 -16.80 19.08
N LYS A 148 -24.39 -16.30 20.23
CA LYS A 148 -24.75 -17.13 21.40
C LYS A 148 -26.11 -17.80 21.27
N GLN A 149 -26.90 -17.41 20.27
CA GLN A 149 -28.27 -17.88 20.07
C GLN A 149 -28.34 -18.81 18.86
N PRO A 150 -29.31 -19.73 18.79
CA PRO A 150 -29.63 -20.47 17.57
C PRO A 150 -30.05 -19.52 16.44
N ARG A 151 -29.81 -19.90 15.18
CA ARG A 151 -30.09 -19.10 13.98
C ARG A 151 -31.50 -18.52 13.94
N ALA A 152 -32.49 -19.29 14.39
CA ALA A 152 -33.91 -18.93 14.39
C ALA A 152 -34.26 -17.77 15.35
N GLN A 153 -33.39 -17.47 16.32
CA GLN A 153 -33.58 -16.39 17.28
C GLN A 153 -32.76 -15.13 16.94
N ARG A 154 -31.87 -15.21 15.95
CA ARG A 154 -31.04 -14.09 15.52
C ARG A 154 -31.86 -13.10 14.71
N ASP A 155 -31.55 -11.82 14.84
CA ASP A 155 -32.12 -10.78 14.00
C ASP A 155 -31.72 -11.00 12.53
N GLU A 156 -32.70 -11.26 11.67
CA GLU A 156 -32.52 -11.44 10.23
C GLU A 156 -31.88 -10.21 9.56
N GLN A 157 -32.19 -9.01 10.06
CA GLN A 157 -31.61 -7.79 9.52
C GLN A 157 -30.10 -7.74 9.79
N LEU A 158 -29.68 -8.09 11.01
CA LEU A 158 -28.25 -8.21 11.35
C LEU A 158 -27.55 -9.24 10.46
N VAL A 159 -28.13 -10.44 10.31
CA VAL A 159 -27.55 -11.51 9.48
C VAL A 159 -27.36 -11.05 8.03
N LYS A 160 -28.33 -10.32 7.45
CA LYS A 160 -28.25 -9.79 6.08
C LYS A 160 -27.27 -8.64 5.93
N THR A 161 -27.18 -7.75 6.93
CA THR A 161 -26.44 -6.48 6.80
C THR A 161 -25.04 -6.51 7.39
N PHE A 162 -24.67 -7.52 8.18
CA PHE A 162 -23.35 -7.65 8.77
C PHE A 162 -22.22 -7.59 7.72
N VAL A 163 -22.27 -8.46 6.70
CA VAL A 163 -21.23 -8.49 5.65
C VAL A 163 -21.12 -7.15 4.91
N PRO A 164 -22.22 -6.54 4.42
CA PRO A 164 -22.17 -5.18 3.85
C PRO A 164 -21.51 -4.14 4.76
N VAL A 165 -21.88 -4.06 6.04
CA VAL A 165 -21.35 -3.05 6.96
C VAL A 165 -19.84 -3.23 7.21
N ILE A 166 -19.37 -4.46 7.40
CA ILE A 166 -17.92 -4.69 7.54
C ILE A 166 -17.20 -4.35 6.24
N THR A 167 -17.79 -4.66 5.09
CA THR A 167 -17.24 -4.34 3.77
C THR A 167 -17.10 -2.82 3.55
N ASP A 168 -18.05 -2.02 4.03
CA ASP A 168 -17.95 -0.57 3.97
C ASP A 168 -16.73 -0.03 4.73
N SER A 169 -16.43 -0.61 5.90
CA SER A 169 -15.21 -0.26 6.65
C SER A 169 -13.92 -0.64 5.92
N VAL A 170 -13.92 -1.80 5.24
CA VAL A 170 -12.80 -2.23 4.40
C VAL A 170 -12.60 -1.27 3.23
N ASN A 171 -13.68 -0.88 2.55
CA ASN A 171 -13.62 0.06 1.44
C ASN A 171 -13.12 1.44 1.87
N ALA A 172 -13.54 1.93 3.04
CA ALA A 172 -13.01 3.18 3.59
C ALA A 172 -11.51 3.07 3.91
N ALA A 173 -11.07 1.95 4.48
CA ALA A 173 -9.66 1.68 4.79
C ALA A 173 -8.81 1.66 3.51
N LEU A 174 -9.31 1.06 2.43
CA LEU A 174 -8.62 1.02 1.15
C LEU A 174 -8.48 2.39 0.50
N LYS A 175 -9.48 3.26 0.62
CA LYS A 175 -9.36 4.64 0.10
C LYS A 175 -8.20 5.38 0.78
N VAL A 176 -8.06 5.26 2.10
CA VAL A 176 -6.92 5.81 2.85
C VAL A 176 -5.61 5.20 2.35
N TRP A 177 -5.55 3.86 2.28
CA TRP A 177 -4.34 3.16 1.88
C TRP A 177 -3.90 3.50 0.45
N PHE A 178 -4.80 3.47 -0.53
CA PHE A 178 -4.49 3.82 -1.92
C PHE A 178 -4.03 5.27 -2.05
N SER A 179 -4.72 6.20 -1.38
CA SER A 179 -4.35 7.61 -1.44
C SER A 179 -2.95 7.85 -0.87
N ALA A 180 -2.64 7.27 0.29
CA ALA A 180 -1.32 7.36 0.91
C ALA A 180 -0.25 6.65 0.08
N LEU A 181 -0.52 5.44 -0.43
CA LEU A 181 0.40 4.62 -1.21
C LEU A 181 0.84 5.33 -2.50
N HIS A 182 -0.11 5.85 -3.28
CA HIS A 182 0.21 6.57 -4.51
C HIS A 182 0.87 7.91 -4.25
N SER A 183 0.52 8.60 -3.15
CA SER A 183 1.18 9.87 -2.79
C SER A 183 2.64 9.65 -2.42
N ALA A 184 2.94 8.64 -1.61
CA ALA A 184 4.31 8.29 -1.21
C ALA A 184 5.16 7.82 -2.41
N ALA A 185 4.53 7.25 -3.43
CA ALA A 185 5.19 6.73 -4.62
C ALA A 185 5.32 7.75 -5.77
N ALA A 186 4.67 8.92 -5.68
CA ALA A 186 4.48 9.82 -6.82
C ALA A 186 5.78 10.36 -7.44
N ALA A 187 6.84 10.50 -6.64
CA ALA A 187 8.11 11.06 -7.09
C ALA A 187 9.06 10.03 -7.72
N ASP A 188 8.78 8.73 -7.59
CA ASP A 188 9.64 7.65 -8.09
C ASP A 188 8.83 6.71 -9.01
N PRO A 189 9.17 6.61 -10.31
CA PRO A 189 8.42 5.78 -11.26
C PRO A 189 8.45 4.28 -10.93
N VAL A 190 9.51 3.79 -10.29
CA VAL A 190 9.60 2.39 -9.85
C VAL A 190 8.66 2.15 -8.68
N LEU A 191 8.64 3.05 -7.69
CA LEU A 191 7.69 2.95 -6.57
C LEU A 191 6.25 3.12 -7.06
N ALA A 192 5.98 4.01 -8.02
CA ALA A 192 4.64 4.20 -8.60
C ALA A 192 4.13 2.93 -9.29
N ARG A 193 5.02 2.21 -9.98
CA ARG A 193 4.71 0.89 -10.54
C ARG A 193 4.39 -0.12 -9.44
N TYR A 194 5.18 -0.16 -8.36
CA TYR A 194 4.89 -1.06 -7.23
C TYR A 194 3.59 -0.73 -6.51
N ALA A 195 3.27 0.56 -6.32
CA ALA A 195 1.99 1.01 -5.79
C ALA A 195 0.81 0.47 -6.63
N THR A 196 0.93 0.57 -7.95
CA THR A 196 -0.06 0.04 -8.89
C THR A 196 -0.20 -1.48 -8.77
N ILE A 197 0.91 -2.22 -8.71
CA ILE A 197 0.90 -3.69 -8.52
C ILE A 197 0.22 -4.07 -7.19
N LYS A 198 0.52 -3.35 -6.10
CA LYS A 198 -0.11 -3.57 -4.79
C LYS A 198 -1.62 -3.34 -4.84
N GLU A 199 -2.06 -2.28 -5.51
CA GLU A 199 -3.48 -1.99 -5.70
C GLU A 199 -4.18 -3.07 -6.53
N LEU A 200 -3.63 -3.42 -7.69
CA LEU A 200 -4.18 -4.46 -8.55
C LEU A 200 -4.26 -5.80 -7.83
N GLY A 201 -3.21 -6.18 -7.10
CA GLY A 201 -3.18 -7.39 -6.28
C GLY A 201 -4.25 -7.40 -5.20
N TRP A 202 -4.53 -6.25 -4.57
CA TRP A 202 -5.63 -6.15 -3.62
C TRP A 202 -7.00 -6.26 -4.29
N ARG A 203 -7.23 -5.53 -5.38
CA ARG A 203 -8.48 -5.61 -6.16
C ARG A 203 -8.75 -7.03 -6.65
N LEU A 204 -7.72 -7.73 -7.10
CA LEU A 204 -7.79 -9.13 -7.52
C LEU A 204 -8.30 -10.02 -6.37
N ARG A 205 -7.70 -9.87 -5.18
CA ARG A 205 -8.11 -10.60 -3.97
C ARG A 205 -9.56 -10.34 -3.61
N ASP A 206 -9.99 -9.08 -3.62
CA ASP A 206 -11.35 -8.69 -3.23
C ASP A 206 -12.39 -9.24 -4.22
N VAL A 207 -12.13 -9.11 -5.53
CA VAL A 207 -12.97 -9.65 -6.58
C VAL A 207 -13.06 -11.18 -6.48
N ALA A 208 -11.93 -11.88 -6.34
CA ALA A 208 -11.92 -13.33 -6.14
C ALA A 208 -12.64 -13.77 -4.83
N GLY A 209 -12.62 -12.92 -3.80
CA GLY A 209 -13.37 -13.12 -2.56
C GLY A 209 -14.88 -13.18 -2.77
N THR A 210 -15.40 -12.47 -3.78
CA THR A 210 -16.83 -12.48 -4.14
C THR A 210 -17.25 -13.84 -4.71
N GLU A 211 -16.45 -14.40 -5.62
CA GLU A 211 -16.67 -15.75 -6.17
C GLU A 211 -16.65 -16.81 -5.07
N ARG A 212 -15.67 -16.75 -4.17
CA ARG A 212 -15.63 -17.63 -2.99
C ARG A 212 -16.90 -17.52 -2.16
N GLY A 213 -17.43 -16.31 -1.97
CA GLY A 213 -18.68 -16.06 -1.24
C GLY A 213 -19.89 -16.74 -1.89
N LEU A 214 -20.01 -16.68 -3.22
CA LEU A 214 -21.07 -17.36 -3.96
C LEU A 214 -21.03 -18.88 -3.76
N VAL A 215 -19.84 -19.47 -3.91
CA VAL A 215 -19.64 -20.92 -3.73
C VAL A 215 -19.92 -21.35 -2.28
N ALA A 216 -19.40 -20.60 -1.31
CA ALA A 216 -19.63 -20.89 0.10
C ALA A 216 -21.12 -20.81 0.48
N GLY A 217 -21.85 -19.85 -0.09
CA GLY A 217 -23.30 -19.72 0.10
C GLY A 217 -24.07 -20.95 -0.41
N ALA A 218 -23.71 -21.46 -1.60
CA ALA A 218 -24.34 -22.66 -2.15
C ALA A 218 -24.06 -23.92 -1.29
N ILE A 219 -22.82 -24.08 -0.82
CA ILE A 219 -22.45 -25.17 0.10
C ILE A 219 -23.25 -25.08 1.41
N ALA A 220 -23.35 -23.89 2.00
CA ALA A 220 -24.08 -23.68 3.25
C ALA A 220 -25.59 -23.95 3.08
N ALA A 221 -26.16 -23.64 1.92
CA ALA A 221 -27.54 -23.93 1.59
C ALA A 221 -27.79 -25.41 1.24
N ALA A 222 -26.74 -26.24 1.17
CA ALA A 222 -26.79 -27.61 0.67
C ALA A 222 -27.51 -27.72 -0.69
N ALA A 223 -27.36 -26.70 -1.53
CA ALA A 223 -28.08 -26.56 -2.79
C ALA A 223 -27.11 -26.29 -3.94
N PRO A 224 -27.39 -26.77 -5.16
CA PRO A 224 -26.64 -26.39 -6.34
C PRO A 224 -26.64 -24.87 -6.54
N MET A 225 -25.56 -24.32 -7.10
CA MET A 225 -25.55 -22.93 -7.55
C MET A 225 -26.63 -22.75 -8.63
N THR A 226 -27.45 -21.72 -8.46
CA THR A 226 -28.44 -21.31 -9.47
C THR A 226 -27.75 -20.83 -10.75
N PRO A 227 -28.41 -20.86 -11.92
CA PRO A 227 -27.85 -20.30 -13.15
C PRO A 227 -27.37 -18.85 -13.01
N ALA A 228 -28.08 -18.03 -12.23
CA ALA A 228 -27.68 -16.65 -11.95
C ALA A 228 -26.38 -16.57 -11.13
N GLN A 229 -26.18 -17.45 -10.15
CA GLN A 229 -24.94 -17.51 -9.38
C GLN A 229 -23.76 -18.00 -10.22
N ILE A 230 -23.98 -18.94 -11.14
CA ILE A 230 -22.95 -19.40 -12.09
C ILE A 230 -22.53 -18.23 -13.00
N ALA A 231 -23.49 -17.54 -13.63
CA ALA A 231 -23.19 -16.39 -14.47
C ALA A 231 -22.47 -15.27 -13.70
N GLY A 232 -22.86 -15.01 -12.44
CA GLY A 232 -22.14 -14.08 -11.57
C GLY A 232 -20.70 -14.53 -11.26
N SER A 233 -20.48 -15.82 -11.07
CA SER A 233 -19.13 -16.40 -10.91
C SER A 233 -18.27 -16.19 -12.15
N ASP A 234 -18.84 -16.38 -13.35
CA ASP A 234 -18.13 -16.19 -14.62
C ASP A 234 -17.74 -14.72 -14.87
N ASP A 235 -18.60 -13.76 -14.49
CA ASP A 235 -18.28 -12.33 -14.50
C ASP A 235 -17.09 -12.02 -13.58
N VAL A 236 -17.17 -12.51 -12.33
CA VAL A 236 -16.09 -12.34 -11.35
C VAL A 236 -14.78 -12.93 -11.89
N ARG A 237 -14.82 -14.14 -12.45
CA ARG A 237 -13.65 -14.80 -13.04
C ARG A 237 -13.07 -14.01 -14.21
N SER A 238 -13.92 -13.42 -15.05
CA SER A 238 -13.49 -12.56 -16.16
C SER A 238 -12.76 -11.31 -15.68
N ARG A 239 -13.27 -10.67 -14.62
CA ARG A 239 -12.62 -9.51 -13.98
C ARG A 239 -11.28 -9.89 -13.34
N VAL A 240 -11.20 -11.05 -12.69
CA VAL A 240 -9.92 -11.59 -12.16
C VAL A 240 -8.90 -11.77 -13.28
N ASN A 241 -9.31 -12.40 -14.39
CA ASN A 241 -8.44 -12.61 -15.55
C ASN A 241 -7.96 -11.29 -16.17
N LEU A 242 -8.82 -10.27 -16.23
CA LEU A 242 -8.45 -8.94 -16.72
C LEU A 242 -7.38 -8.30 -15.82
N LEU A 243 -7.58 -8.31 -14.50
CA LEU A 243 -6.63 -7.77 -13.53
C LEU A 243 -5.28 -8.50 -13.59
N TRP A 244 -5.28 -9.81 -13.80
CA TRP A 244 -4.05 -10.58 -13.97
C TRP A 244 -3.24 -10.14 -15.20
N ARG A 245 -3.92 -9.79 -16.30
CA ARG A 245 -3.25 -9.28 -17.52
C ARG A 245 -2.68 -7.88 -17.38
N GLN A 246 -3.03 -7.15 -16.32
CA GLN A 246 -2.52 -5.80 -16.03
C GLN A 246 -1.26 -5.82 -15.15
N LEU A 247 -0.87 -6.99 -14.64
CA LEU A 247 0.38 -7.22 -13.89
C LEU A 247 1.53 -7.56 -14.83
#